data_AF-A0A919NPP5-F1
#
_entry.id   AF-A0A919NPP5-F1
#
_cell.length_a   1.000
_cell.length_b   1.000
_cell.length_c   1.000
_cell.angle_alpha   90.00
_cell.angle_beta   90.00
_cell.angle_gamma   90.00
#
_symmetry.space_group_name_H-M   'P 1'
#
loop_
_entity.id
_entity.type
_entity.pdbx_description
1 polymer ?
#
loop_
_entity_poly.entity_id
_entity_poly.type
_entity_poly.pdbx_seq_one_letter_code
_entity_poly.pdbx_strand_id
1 'polypeptide(L)'
;MPAARRFAVLSSSTTPANPRVLFRQAVVLGGSVAGLMAARVLSDHAEQVLIIERDDLAALDLPDERAAAEAAPRPGVPQGSQVHALLPSGINQLQRWFPGSSRRPTRPARSTRRPARTGSISTASSATNLRPTRTKKR
;
A
#
# COMPACT_ATOMS: atom_id res chain seq x y z
N MET A 1 -11.62 13.08 26.83
CA MET A 1 -12.00 13.60 25.49
C MET A 1 -13.33 13.00 25.07
N PRO A 2 -14.33 13.80 24.66
CA PRO A 2 -15.65 13.29 24.21
C PRO A 2 -15.56 12.46 22.92
N ALA A 3 -16.46 11.48 22.74
CA ALA A 3 -16.47 10.57 21.59
C ALA A 3 -16.64 11.31 20.24
N ALA A 4 -17.51 12.33 20.19
CA ALA A 4 -17.71 13.15 18.99
C ALA A 4 -16.42 13.86 18.53
N ARG A 5 -15.60 14.32 19.49
CA ARG A 5 -14.31 14.95 19.17
C ARG A 5 -13.31 13.94 18.61
N ARG A 6 -13.28 12.70 19.12
CA ARG A 6 -12.44 11.63 18.57
C ARG A 6 -12.83 11.28 17.14
N PHE A 7 -14.14 11.12 16.89
CA PHE A 7 -14.65 10.86 15.55
C PHE A 7 -14.29 11.99 14.58
N ALA A 8 -14.50 13.25 14.96
CA ALA A 8 -14.14 14.40 14.13
C ALA A 8 -12.64 14.47 13.79
N VAL A 9 -11.77 14.11 14.75
CA VAL A 9 -10.32 14.03 14.50
C VAL A 9 -10.00 12.91 13.52
N LEU A 10 -10.57 11.71 13.71
CA LEU A 10 -10.32 10.55 12.86
C LEU A 10 -10.89 10.72 11.44
N SER A 11 -12.03 11.40 11.30
CA SER A 11 -12.68 11.63 10.01
C SER A 11 -12.10 12.83 9.24
N SER A 12 -11.27 13.66 9.89
CA SER A 12 -10.60 14.79 9.23
C SER A 12 -9.68 14.34 8.10
N SER A 13 -9.69 15.06 6.98
CA SER A 13 -8.77 14.86 5.86
C SER A 13 -7.50 15.71 5.94
N THR A 14 -7.27 16.41 7.05
CA THR A 14 -6.13 17.33 7.23
C THR A 14 -4.87 16.57 7.65
N THR A 15 -3.89 16.37 6.76
CA THR A 15 -2.64 15.65 7.10
C THR A 15 -1.98 16.18 8.39
N PRO A 16 -1.55 15.30 9.33
CA PRO A 16 -0.88 15.72 10.56
C PRO A 16 0.39 16.54 10.28
N ALA A 17 0.51 17.72 10.89
CA ALA A 17 1.51 18.71 10.50
C ALA A 17 2.93 18.47 11.08
N ASN A 18 3.15 17.48 11.93
CA ASN A 18 4.47 17.19 12.53
C ASN A 18 4.53 15.75 13.04
N PRO A 19 4.75 14.78 12.16
CA PRO A 19 4.93 13.41 12.61
C PRO A 19 6.28 13.26 13.33
N ARG A 20 6.26 12.55 14.45
CA ARG A 20 7.47 12.18 15.20
C ARG A 20 7.90 10.79 14.80
N VAL A 21 9.19 10.60 14.58
CA VAL A 21 9.79 9.28 14.44
C VAL A 21 9.79 8.63 15.83
N LEU A 22 9.07 7.51 15.94
CA LEU A 22 8.89 6.74 17.17
C LEU A 22 9.64 5.40 17.10
N PHE A 23 9.89 4.89 15.89
CA PHE A 23 10.43 3.55 15.67
C PHE A 23 11.64 3.61 14.74
N ARG A 24 12.63 2.75 14.98
CA ARG A 24 13.74 2.55 14.04
C ARG A 24 13.27 1.81 12.78
N GLN A 25 12.39 0.82 12.95
CA GLN A 25 11.90 0.01 11.85
C GLN A 25 10.46 -0.42 12.11
N ALA A 26 9.62 -0.37 11.07
CA ALA A 26 8.29 -0.94 11.04
C ALA A 26 8.21 -2.01 9.93
N VAL A 27 7.53 -3.12 10.22
CA VAL A 27 7.32 -4.21 9.26
C VAL A 27 5.83 -4.30 8.96
N VAL A 28 5.48 -4.28 7.68
CA VAL A 28 4.10 -4.46 7.19
C VAL A 28 4.03 -5.77 6.44
N LEU A 29 3.13 -6.65 6.87
CA LEU A 29 2.87 -7.93 6.21
C LEU A 29 1.69 -7.74 5.26
N GLY A 30 1.96 -7.87 3.95
CA GLY A 30 1.01 -7.64 2.87
C GLY A 30 1.22 -6.29 2.17
N GLY A 31 1.32 -6.33 0.86
CA GLY A 31 1.39 -5.22 -0.09
C GLY A 31 0.06 -4.97 -0.82
N SER A 32 -1.06 -5.22 -0.15
CA SER A 32 -2.40 -4.82 -0.63
C SER A 32 -2.64 -3.32 -0.40
N VAL A 33 -3.78 -2.79 -0.84
CA VAL A 33 -4.19 -1.39 -0.60
C VAL A 33 -4.14 -1.04 0.90
N ALA A 34 -4.56 -1.95 1.78
CA ALA A 34 -4.50 -1.73 3.22
C ALA A 34 -3.05 -1.67 3.73
N GLY A 35 -2.19 -2.58 3.27
CA GLY A 35 -0.78 -2.62 3.64
C GLY A 35 -0.01 -1.39 3.17
N LEU A 36 -0.24 -0.94 1.94
CA LEU A 36 0.37 0.28 1.40
C LEU A 36 -0.10 1.55 2.14
N MET A 37 -1.38 1.63 2.52
CA MET A 37 -1.88 2.71 3.36
C MET A 37 -1.22 2.71 4.74
N ALA A 38 -1.11 1.54 5.38
CA ALA A 38 -0.43 1.41 6.67
C ALA A 38 1.04 1.81 6.56
N ALA A 39 1.75 1.34 5.53
CA ALA A 39 3.15 1.69 5.28
C ALA A 39 3.34 3.19 5.08
N ARG A 40 2.42 3.85 4.36
CA ARG A 40 2.47 5.31 4.15
C ARG A 40 2.29 6.09 5.44
N VAL A 41 1.42 5.66 6.36
CA VAL A 41 1.29 6.31 7.67
C VAL A 41 2.51 6.01 8.54
N LEU A 42 3.00 4.77 8.52
CA LEU A 42 4.18 4.37 9.28
C LEU A 42 5.47 5.06 8.81
N SER A 43 5.59 5.44 7.54
CA SER A 43 6.77 6.16 7.02
C SER A 43 6.97 7.53 7.67
N ASP A 44 5.92 8.09 8.26
CA ASP A 44 6.00 9.35 9.00
C ASP A 44 6.52 9.11 10.45
N HIS A 45 6.43 7.87 10.95
CA HIS A 45 6.71 7.49 12.33
C HIS A 45 7.85 6.48 12.50
N ALA A 46 8.40 5.94 11.41
CA ALA A 46 9.52 5.00 11.42
C ALA A 46 10.63 5.47 10.49
N GLU A 47 11.90 5.23 10.85
CA GLU A 47 13.04 5.53 9.95
C GLU A 47 13.02 4.63 8.71
N GLN A 48 12.59 3.38 8.88
CA GLN A 48 12.49 2.40 7.81
C GLN A 48 11.15 1.65 7.87
N VAL A 49 10.53 1.43 6.71
CA VAL A 49 9.34 0.59 6.59
C VAL A 49 9.64 -0.55 5.61
N LEU A 50 9.60 -1.78 6.09
CA LEU A 50 9.75 -2.99 5.28
C LEU A 50 8.39 -3.59 5.00
N ILE A 51 8.05 -3.76 3.72
CA ILE A 51 6.83 -4.45 3.30
C ILE A 51 7.21 -5.85 2.84
N ILE A 52 6.60 -6.86 3.44
CA ILE A 52 6.77 -8.26 3.06
C ILE A 52 5.49 -8.71 2.37
N GLU A 53 5.60 -9.08 1.10
CA GLU A 53 4.49 -9.60 0.31
C GLU A 53 4.82 -11.01 -0.18
N ARG A 54 3.82 -11.88 -0.14
CA ARG A 54 3.93 -13.27 -0.60
C ARG A 54 3.86 -13.35 -2.11
N ASP A 55 2.94 -12.61 -2.72
CA ASP A 55 2.75 -12.63 -4.16
C ASP A 55 3.87 -11.84 -4.86
N ASP A 56 4.28 -12.29 -6.05
CA ASP A 56 5.29 -11.58 -6.83
C ASP A 56 4.68 -10.30 -7.42
N LEU A 57 5.09 -9.16 -6.85
CA LEU A 57 4.69 -7.82 -7.29
C LEU A 57 5.50 -7.35 -8.51
N ALA A 58 6.70 -7.89 -8.74
CA ALA A 58 7.53 -7.49 -9.87
C ALA A 58 6.95 -7.98 -11.20
N ALA A 59 6.20 -9.09 -11.17
CA ALA A 59 5.39 -9.52 -12.30
C ALA A 59 4.25 -8.53 -12.67
N LEU A 60 3.95 -7.56 -11.79
CA LEU A 60 2.94 -6.52 -12.00
C LEU A 60 3.53 -5.14 -12.34
N ASP A 61 4.86 -5.00 -12.43
CA ASP A 61 5.51 -3.81 -12.99
C ASP A 61 5.31 -3.79 -14.52
N LEU A 62 4.06 -3.59 -14.92
CA LEU A 62 3.65 -3.49 -16.30
C LEU A 62 3.78 -2.02 -16.74
N PRO A 63 4.49 -1.75 -17.85
CA PRO A 63 4.78 -0.38 -18.28
C PRO A 63 3.56 0.40 -18.78
N ASP A 64 2.43 -0.28 -19.01
CA ASP A 64 1.17 0.31 -19.46
C ASP A 64 0.06 0.02 -18.44
N GLU A 65 -0.70 1.05 -18.07
CA GLU A 65 -1.84 0.96 -17.14
C GLU A 65 -2.95 0.02 -17.68
N ARG A 66 -3.05 -0.13 -19.00
CA ARG A 66 -3.95 -1.14 -19.60
C ARG A 66 -3.50 -2.56 -19.32
N ALA A 67 -2.19 -2.82 -19.42
CA ALA A 67 -1.64 -4.14 -19.11
C ALA A 67 -1.82 -4.47 -17.61
N ALA A 68 -1.74 -3.46 -16.73
CA ALA A 68 -2.03 -3.63 -15.30
C ALA A 68 -3.50 -4.03 -15.02
N ALA A 69 -4.46 -3.58 -15.84
CA ALA A 69 -5.86 -3.99 -15.73
C ALA A 69 -6.12 -5.42 -16.24
N GLU A 70 -5.25 -5.92 -17.12
CA GLU A 70 -5.28 -7.29 -17.68
C GLU A 70 -4.44 -8.27 -16.86
N ALA A 71 -3.80 -7.82 -15.78
CA ALA A 71 -2.99 -8.66 -14.91
C ALA A 71 -3.85 -9.77 -14.28
N ALA A 72 -3.32 -10.99 -14.27
CA ALA A 72 -4.00 -12.14 -13.71
C ALA A 72 -4.34 -11.92 -12.21
N PRO A 73 -5.49 -12.44 -11.73
CA PRO A 73 -5.87 -12.33 -10.32
C PRO A 73 -4.75 -12.83 -9.42
N ARG A 74 -4.43 -12.01 -8.40
CA ARG A 74 -3.37 -12.32 -7.46
C ARG A 74 -3.79 -13.51 -6.59
N PRO A 75 -2.97 -14.57 -6.47
CA PRO A 75 -3.31 -15.73 -5.65
C PRO A 75 -3.57 -15.39 -4.18
N GLY A 76 -2.95 -14.33 -3.65
CA GLY A 76 -3.16 -13.82 -2.29
C GLY A 76 -4.33 -12.87 -2.12
N VAL A 77 -4.95 -12.43 -3.22
CA VAL A 77 -6.12 -11.54 -3.19
C VAL A 77 -7.18 -12.05 -4.19
N PRO A 78 -7.79 -13.23 -3.96
CA PRO A 78 -8.76 -13.80 -4.89
C PRO A 78 -9.98 -12.89 -5.15
N GLN A 79 -10.27 -11.97 -4.23
CA GLN A 79 -11.35 -10.99 -4.29
C GLN A 79 -10.93 -9.71 -5.01
N GLY A 80 -9.68 -9.57 -5.45
CA GLY A 80 -9.16 -8.35 -6.05
C GLY A 80 -9.88 -7.92 -7.34
N SER A 81 -10.51 -8.87 -8.04
CA SER A 81 -11.35 -8.61 -9.23
C SER A 81 -12.77 -8.15 -8.89
N GLN A 82 -13.19 -8.22 -7.63
CA GLN A 82 -14.49 -7.71 -7.21
C GLN A 82 -14.48 -6.18 -7.16
N VAL A 83 -15.61 -5.56 -7.51
CA VAL A 83 -15.76 -4.10 -7.43
C VAL A 83 -15.80 -3.67 -5.97
N HIS A 84 -14.84 -2.82 -5.58
CA HIS A 84 -14.79 -2.22 -4.25
C HIS A 84 -15.22 -0.75 -4.34
N ALA A 85 -16.49 -0.46 -4.04
CA ALA A 85 -16.97 0.91 -3.96
C ALA A 85 -16.43 1.58 -2.68
N LEU A 86 -15.78 2.74 -2.82
CA LEU A 86 -15.36 3.56 -1.69
C LEU A 86 -16.42 4.61 -1.37
N LEU A 87 -16.76 4.73 -0.08
CA LEU A 87 -17.57 5.84 0.41
C LEU A 87 -16.83 7.18 0.23
N PRO A 88 -17.54 8.32 0.09
CA PRO A 88 -16.90 9.64 -0.12
C PRO A 88 -15.83 9.98 0.92
N SER A 89 -16.06 9.65 2.19
CA SER A 89 -15.06 9.84 3.26
C SER A 89 -13.81 8.99 3.04
N GLY A 90 -13.95 7.76 2.56
CA GLY A 90 -12.82 6.90 2.21
C GLY A 90 -11.99 7.46 1.05
N ILE A 91 -12.66 8.00 0.02
CA ILE A 91 -11.98 8.69 -1.08
C ILE A 91 -11.19 9.89 -0.57
N ASN A 92 -11.77 10.69 0.32
CA ASN A 92 -11.08 11.84 0.93
C ASN A 92 -9.84 11.43 1.73
N GLN A 93 -9.91 10.31 2.48
CA GLN A 93 -8.74 9.78 3.20
C GLN A 93 -7.67 9.23 2.25
N LEU A 94 -8.07 8.59 1.15
CA LEU A 94 -7.12 8.12 0.15
C LEU A 94 -6.40 9.29 -0.52
N GLN A 95 -7.15 10.32 -0.92
CA GLN A 95 -6.62 11.54 -1.53
C GLN A 95 -5.69 12.34 -0.60
N ARG A 96 -5.96 12.34 0.72
CA ARG A 96 -5.10 12.97 1.72
C ARG A 96 -3.66 12.44 1.67
N TRP A 97 -3.48 11.14 1.46
CA TRP A 97 -2.18 10.48 1.48
C TRP A 97 -1.61 10.20 0.09
N PHE A 98 -2.48 9.99 -0.91
CA PHE A 98 -2.15 9.70 -2.30
C PHE A 98 -2.90 10.64 -3.25
N PRO A 99 -2.44 11.91 -3.37
CA PRO A 99 -3.10 12.89 -4.22
C PRO A 99 -3.09 12.41 -5.69
N GLY A 100 -4.27 12.45 -6.31
CA GLY A 100 -4.47 12.04 -7.72
C GLY A 100 -4.95 10.60 -7.92
N SER A 101 -5.04 9.79 -6.86
CA SER A 101 -5.48 8.38 -6.92
C SER A 101 -6.91 8.17 -7.42
N SER A 102 -7.83 9.11 -7.15
CA SER A 102 -9.20 9.06 -7.65
C SER A 102 -9.37 9.70 -9.04
N ARG A 103 -8.30 10.23 -9.63
CA ARG A 103 -8.38 10.83 -10.97
C ARG A 103 -8.38 9.68 -11.98
N ARG A 104 -9.43 9.59 -12.80
CA ARG A 104 -9.42 8.74 -13.99
C ARG A 104 -8.17 9.08 -14.81
N PRO A 105 -7.37 8.11 -15.26
CA PRO A 105 -6.18 8.40 -16.05
C PRO A 105 -6.60 9.09 -17.35
N THR A 106 -6.35 10.40 -17.39
CA THR A 106 -6.28 11.17 -18.62
C THR A 106 -4.81 11.29 -18.94
N ARG A 107 -4.41 10.84 -20.14
CA ARG A 107 -3.11 10.95 -20.85
C ARG A 107 -1.89 11.34 -19.99
N PRO A 108 -0.77 10.60 -20.01
CA PRO A 108 0.27 10.66 -18.97
C PRO A 108 0.71 12.09 -18.65
N ALA A 109 0.22 12.61 -17.53
CA ALA A 109 0.72 13.83 -16.93
C ALA A 109 1.86 13.43 -16.01
N ARG A 110 3.05 13.93 -16.33
CA ARG A 110 4.30 13.75 -15.59
C ARG A 110 4.04 13.97 -14.09
N SER A 111 4.13 12.89 -13.31
CA SER A 111 3.98 12.88 -11.86
C SER A 111 4.99 13.84 -11.23
N THR A 112 4.50 14.96 -10.69
CA THR A 112 5.30 15.84 -9.84
C THR A 112 5.39 15.19 -8.45
N ARG A 113 6.34 14.27 -8.32
CA ARG A 113 6.69 13.62 -7.06
C ARG A 113 7.15 14.71 -6.08
N ARG A 114 6.35 15.01 -5.05
CA ARG A 114 6.86 15.71 -3.87
C ARG A 114 7.87 14.78 -3.20
N PRO A 115 9.09 15.21 -2.86
CA PRO A 115 10.05 14.33 -2.22
C PRO A 115 9.46 13.89 -0.87
N ALA A 116 9.19 12.59 -0.74
CA ALA A 116 8.99 11.99 0.56
C ALA A 116 10.29 12.22 1.36
N ARG A 117 10.20 12.62 2.63
CA ARG A 117 11.35 12.53 3.53
C ARG A 117 11.88 11.09 3.45
N THR A 118 13.18 10.97 3.25
CA THR A 118 13.93 9.74 2.96
C THR A 118 13.83 8.73 4.10
N GLY A 119 12.67 8.10 4.28
CA GLY A 119 12.56 6.76 4.86
C GLY A 119 12.61 5.77 3.71
N SER A 120 13.49 4.78 3.78
CA SER A 120 13.53 3.74 2.76
C SER A 120 12.30 2.84 2.93
N ILE A 121 11.41 2.85 1.93
CA ILE A 121 10.38 1.82 1.78
C ILE A 121 10.99 0.76 0.88
N SER A 122 11.34 -0.39 1.44
CA SER A 122 11.84 -1.54 0.70
C SER A 122 10.78 -2.63 0.68
N THR A 123 10.53 -3.21 -0.50
CA THR A 123 9.69 -4.39 -0.68
C THR A 123 10.58 -5.62 -0.75
N ALA A 124 10.24 -6.67 -0.02
CA ALA A 124 10.86 -7.98 -0.16
C ALA A 124 9.76 -8.98 -0.55
N SER A 125 9.86 -9.56 -1.75
CA SER A 125 9.02 -10.67 -2.17
C SER A 125 9.74 -11.97 -1.82
N SER A 126 9.11 -12.84 -1.02
CA SER A 126 9.68 -14.14 -0.67
C SER A 126 9.29 -15.17 -1.73
N ALA A 127 9.90 -15.07 -2.91
CA ALA A 127 9.84 -16.12 -3.92
C ALA A 127 10.84 -17.23 -3.54
N THR A 128 10.53 -18.03 -2.52
CA THR A 128 11.19 -19.33 -2.33
C THR A 128 10.10 -20.37 -2.15
N ASN A 129 9.71 -20.98 -3.27
CA ASN A 129 8.96 -22.23 -3.29
C ASN A 129 9.77 -23.30 -2.55
N LEU A 130 9.50 -23.50 -1.26
CA LEU A 130 9.91 -24.69 -0.53
C LEU A 130 9.14 -25.89 -1.09
N ARG A 131 9.70 -26.52 -2.11
CA ARG A 131 9.23 -27.79 -2.66
C ARG A 131 9.56 -28.89 -1.64
N PRO A 132 8.58 -29.61 -1.06
CA PRO A 132 8.90 -30.71 -0.15
C PRO A 132 9.47 -31.87 -0.96
N THR A 133 10.75 -32.18 -0.76
CA THR A 133 11.38 -33.38 -1.30
C THR A 133 10.82 -34.60 -0.58
N ARG A 134 9.85 -35.27 -1.20
CA ARG A 134 9.33 -36.56 -0.75
C ARG A 134 10.39 -37.64 -1.01
N THR A 135 11.23 -37.92 -0.02
CA THR A 135 12.11 -39.09 -0.01
C THR A 135 11.30 -40.37 0.19
N LYS A 136 11.35 -41.26 -0.80
CA LYS A 136 10.83 -42.64 -0.78
C LYS A 136 11.55 -43.41 0.33
N LYS A 137 10.84 -43.87 1.37
CA LYS A 137 11.34 -44.92 2.25
C LYS A 137 11.14 -46.27 1.55
N ARG A 138 12.24 -47.03 1.48
CA ARG A 138 12.28 -48.45 1.13
C ARG A 138 11.57 -49.27 2.19
#